data_AF-A0A1W4XEA9-F1
#
_entry.id   AF-A0A1W4XEA9-F1
#
_cell.length_a   1.000
_cell.length_b   1.000
_cell.length_c   1.000
_cell.angle_alpha   90.00
_cell.angle_beta   90.00
_cell.angle_gamma   90.00
#
_symmetry.space_group_name_H-M   'P 1'
#
loop_
_entity.id
_entity.type
_entity.pdbx_description
1 polymer ?
#
loop_
_entity_poly.entity_id
_entity_poly.type
_entity_poly.pdbx_seq_one_letter_code
_entity_poly.pdbx_strand_id
1 'polypeptide(L)'
;MDVAVTEILNKLEDEEIIGLAKTVTQGLLKSKTENRKDAIEAILKHSPNELSILRRKCITKDVLFEYVHQNDIQVSLPITKPELIDVIFTFWKKRASDKSTNSESNITPSIELCKSTSNVNNMAEQFSAWFYSMLNQSRPMGREHFWNDAKLTVNILNDAQCQNHNIDGDTLEI
;
A
#
# COMPACT_ATOMS: atom_id res chain seq x y z
N MET A 1 -16.72 9.61 5.68
CA MET A 1 -15.83 9.78 4.53
C MET A 1 -14.96 10.98 4.79
N ASP A 2 -13.66 10.82 4.56
CA ASP A 2 -12.65 11.57 5.31
C ASP A 2 -12.49 13.02 4.87
N VAL A 3 -12.48 13.94 5.84
CA VAL A 3 -12.19 15.37 5.64
C VAL A 3 -10.86 15.55 4.90
N ALA A 4 -9.92 14.64 5.16
CA ALA A 4 -8.58 14.69 4.60
C ALA A 4 -8.52 14.51 3.07
N VAL A 5 -9.43 13.72 2.48
CA VAL A 5 -9.52 13.61 1.00
C VAL A 5 -9.98 14.93 0.39
N THR A 6 -10.89 15.63 1.08
CA THR A 6 -11.43 16.91 0.61
C THR A 6 -10.34 17.98 0.57
N GLU A 7 -9.37 17.95 1.49
CA GLU A 7 -8.21 18.84 1.49
C GLU A 7 -7.37 18.68 0.22
N ILE A 8 -7.11 17.44 -0.23
CA ILE A 8 -6.39 17.16 -1.48
C ILE A 8 -7.22 17.56 -2.69
N LEU A 9 -8.52 17.25 -2.70
CA LEU A 9 -9.41 17.63 -3.81
C LEU A 9 -9.52 19.14 -3.99
N ASN A 10 -9.39 19.94 -2.92
CA ASN A 10 -9.40 21.40 -2.99
C ASN A 10 -8.14 22.00 -3.64
N LYS A 11 -7.07 21.21 -3.83
CA LYS A 11 -5.85 21.66 -4.51
C LYS A 11 -5.89 21.49 -6.03
N LEU A 12 -6.86 20.71 -6.53
CA LEU A 12 -7.02 20.46 -7.95
C LEU A 12 -7.75 21.62 -8.62
N GLU A 13 -7.50 21.80 -9.91
CA GLU A 13 -8.22 22.76 -10.72
C GLU A 13 -9.66 22.30 -10.99
N ASP A 14 -10.54 23.25 -11.29
CA ASP A 14 -11.97 22.95 -11.51
C ASP A 14 -12.17 21.93 -12.64
N GLU A 15 -11.40 22.02 -13.72
CA GLU A 15 -11.46 21.07 -14.84
C GLU A 15 -11.10 19.63 -14.40
N GLU A 16 -10.09 19.49 -13.55
CA GLU A 16 -9.62 18.21 -13.03
C GLU A 16 -10.65 17.59 -12.07
N ILE A 17 -11.22 18.39 -11.18
CA ILE A 17 -12.27 17.96 -10.24
C ILE A 17 -13.51 17.49 -11.00
N ILE A 18 -13.94 18.25 -12.01
CA ILE A 18 -15.10 17.92 -12.83
C ILE A 18 -14.84 16.64 -13.65
N GLY A 19 -13.67 16.52 -14.27
CA GLY A 19 -13.26 15.30 -15.00
C GLY A 19 -13.18 14.07 -14.09
N LEU A 20 -12.68 14.26 -12.88
CA LEU A 20 -12.62 13.24 -11.85
C LEU A 20 -14.02 12.77 -11.44
N ALA A 21 -14.93 13.71 -11.17
CA ALA A 21 -16.32 13.42 -10.79
C ALA A 21 -17.08 12.68 -11.88
N LYS A 22 -16.92 13.08 -13.15
CA LYS A 22 -17.47 12.34 -14.31
C LYS A 22 -16.96 10.90 -14.34
N THR A 23 -15.69 10.69 -14.06
CA THR A 23 -15.08 9.36 -14.05
C THR A 23 -15.51 8.51 -12.85
N VAL A 24 -15.68 9.11 -11.66
CA VAL A 24 -16.21 8.39 -10.47
C VAL A 24 -17.67 7.98 -10.71
N THR A 25 -18.48 8.88 -11.25
CA THR A 25 -19.92 8.66 -11.47
C THR A 25 -20.23 7.92 -12.78
N GLN A 26 -19.21 7.45 -13.51
CA GLN A 26 -19.32 6.82 -14.83
C GLN A 26 -20.14 7.66 -15.84
N GLY A 27 -20.14 8.98 -15.67
CA GLY A 27 -20.90 9.91 -16.50
C GLY A 27 -22.42 9.82 -16.32
N LEU A 28 -22.91 9.15 -15.27
CA LEU A 28 -24.34 9.04 -14.96
C LEU A 28 -24.92 10.30 -14.30
N LEU A 29 -24.05 11.16 -13.75
CA LEU A 29 -24.43 12.35 -12.97
C LEU A 29 -23.92 13.65 -13.61
N LYS A 30 -24.00 13.78 -14.95
CA LYS A 30 -23.45 14.93 -15.68
C LYS A 30 -23.93 16.29 -15.14
N SER A 31 -25.22 16.41 -14.81
CA SER A 31 -25.83 17.65 -14.31
C SER A 31 -25.37 18.07 -12.91
N LYS A 32 -24.86 17.14 -12.09
CA LYS A 32 -24.35 17.44 -10.73
C LYS A 32 -22.83 17.64 -10.71
N THR A 33 -22.17 17.58 -11.86
CA THR A 33 -20.70 17.71 -11.94
C THR A 33 -20.25 19.02 -12.56
N GLU A 34 -21.14 19.99 -12.77
CA GLU A 34 -20.78 21.28 -13.39
C GLU A 34 -20.24 22.29 -12.37
N ASN A 35 -20.57 22.12 -11.09
CA ASN A 35 -20.14 22.98 -10.01
C ASN A 35 -19.09 22.26 -9.15
N ARG A 36 -18.05 22.99 -8.73
CA ARG A 36 -16.92 22.44 -7.96
C ARG A 36 -17.36 21.72 -6.69
N LYS A 37 -18.29 22.32 -5.93
CA LYS A 37 -18.80 21.75 -4.67
C LYS A 37 -19.56 20.44 -4.91
N ASP A 38 -20.44 20.45 -5.91
CA ASP A 38 -21.27 19.29 -6.24
C ASP A 38 -20.43 18.15 -6.82
N ALA A 39 -19.38 18.49 -7.58
CA ALA A 39 -18.40 17.53 -8.09
C ALA A 39 -17.62 16.86 -6.95
N ILE A 40 -17.15 17.61 -5.95
CA ILE A 40 -16.50 17.07 -4.75
C ILE A 40 -17.46 16.15 -3.99
N GLU A 41 -18.70 16.57 -3.77
CA GLU A 41 -19.71 15.75 -3.09
C GLU A 41 -19.97 14.44 -3.86
N ALA A 42 -20.10 14.50 -5.18
CA ALA A 42 -20.28 13.33 -6.02
C ALA A 42 -19.09 12.37 -5.97
N ILE A 43 -17.86 12.90 -5.96
CA ILE A 43 -16.63 12.10 -5.80
C ILE A 43 -16.64 11.39 -4.46
N LEU A 44 -16.91 12.11 -3.38
CA LEU A 44 -16.95 11.51 -2.04
C LEU A 44 -18.01 10.42 -2.00
N LYS A 45 -19.25 10.72 -2.39
CA LYS A 45 -20.38 9.79 -2.28
C LYS A 45 -20.24 8.51 -3.11
N HIS A 46 -19.63 8.59 -4.29
CA HIS A 46 -19.58 7.48 -5.25
C HIS A 46 -18.21 6.82 -5.36
N SER A 47 -17.19 7.33 -4.65
CA SER A 47 -15.89 6.68 -4.62
C SER A 47 -15.91 5.45 -3.71
N PRO A 48 -15.35 4.30 -4.14
CA PRO A 48 -15.29 3.10 -3.32
C PRO A 48 -14.31 3.23 -2.14
N ASN A 49 -13.22 3.98 -2.30
CA ASN A 49 -12.23 4.22 -1.25
C ASN A 49 -11.37 5.45 -1.54
N GLU A 50 -10.71 5.98 -0.52
CA GLU A 50 -9.85 7.17 -0.62
C GLU A 50 -8.61 6.92 -1.50
N LEU A 51 -8.04 5.71 -1.43
CA LEU A 51 -6.89 5.31 -2.23
C LEU A 51 -7.15 5.32 -3.74
N SER A 52 -8.36 4.95 -4.17
CA SER A 52 -8.77 4.93 -5.58
C SER A 52 -8.84 6.33 -6.16
N ILE A 53 -9.07 7.34 -5.31
CA ILE A 53 -9.00 8.75 -5.69
C ILE A 53 -7.54 9.12 -5.89
N LEU A 54 -6.68 8.90 -4.89
CA LEU A 54 -5.25 9.25 -4.91
C LEU A 54 -4.46 8.60 -6.06
N ARG A 55 -4.86 7.40 -6.49
CA ARG A 55 -4.23 6.68 -7.61
C ARG A 55 -4.57 7.23 -8.99
N ARG A 56 -5.56 8.12 -9.12
CA ARG A 56 -5.95 8.67 -10.43
C ARG A 56 -4.90 9.62 -10.99
N LYS A 57 -4.94 9.81 -12.31
CA LYS A 57 -3.92 10.58 -13.06
C LYS A 57 -3.93 12.07 -12.73
N CYS A 58 -5.10 12.65 -12.48
CA CYS A 58 -5.26 14.06 -12.10
C CYS A 58 -4.55 14.41 -10.78
N ILE A 59 -4.40 13.45 -9.87
CA ILE A 59 -3.64 13.67 -8.64
C ILE A 59 -2.17 13.40 -8.95
N THR A 60 -1.41 14.46 -9.25
CA THR A 60 0.01 14.33 -9.61
C THR A 60 0.89 14.10 -8.38
N LYS A 61 2.15 13.73 -8.61
CA LYS A 61 3.15 13.63 -7.55
C LYS A 61 3.30 14.96 -6.79
N ASP A 62 3.20 16.08 -7.51
CA ASP A 62 3.39 17.41 -6.94
C ASP A 62 2.25 17.80 -5.99
N VAL A 63 1.00 17.53 -6.37
CA VAL A 63 -0.17 17.76 -5.49
C VAL A 63 -0.05 16.96 -4.19
N LEU A 64 0.39 15.70 -4.28
CA LEU A 64 0.61 14.86 -3.11
C LEU A 64 1.77 15.36 -2.25
N PHE A 65 2.88 15.77 -2.87
CA PHE A 65 4.05 16.29 -2.16
C PHE A 65 3.72 17.61 -1.46
N GLU A 66 2.99 18.50 -2.11
CA GLU A 66 2.53 19.75 -1.51
C GLU A 66 1.60 19.50 -0.31
N TYR A 67 0.71 18.51 -0.41
CA TYR A 67 -0.12 18.11 0.73
C TYR A 67 0.71 17.60 1.91
N VAL A 68 1.70 16.74 1.65
CA VAL A 68 2.61 16.19 2.66
C VAL A 68 3.42 17.31 3.33
N HIS A 69 3.92 18.27 2.55
CA HIS A 69 4.64 19.43 3.06
C HIS A 69 3.77 20.32 3.96
N GLN A 70 2.51 20.56 3.59
CA GLN A 70 1.59 21.37 4.40
C GLN A 70 1.18 20.72 5.72
N ASN A 71 1.22 19.39 5.79
CA ASN A 71 0.92 18.62 7.00
C ASN A 71 2.17 18.33 7.86
N ASP A 72 3.31 18.97 7.53
CA ASP A 72 4.61 18.80 8.20
C ASP A 72 5.06 17.33 8.29
N ILE A 73 4.76 16.55 7.25
CA ILE A 73 5.13 15.15 7.16
C ILE A 73 6.51 15.06 6.52
N GLN A 74 7.49 14.54 7.25
CA GLN A 74 8.84 14.35 6.73
C GLN A 74 8.89 13.20 5.71
N VAL A 75 9.44 13.48 4.53
CA VAL A 75 9.66 12.52 3.45
C VAL A 75 11.08 12.65 2.93
N SER A 76 11.75 11.51 2.73
CA SER A 76 13.10 11.46 2.15
C SER A 76 13.02 11.45 0.63
N LEU A 77 13.90 12.20 -0.04
CA LEU A 77 14.02 12.21 -1.50
C LEU A 77 15.16 11.26 -1.94
N PRO A 78 15.05 10.57 -3.09
CA PRO A 78 13.94 10.62 -4.05
C PRO A 78 12.72 9.81 -3.59
N ILE A 79 11.52 10.38 -3.75
CA ILE A 79 10.24 9.72 -3.44
C ILE A 79 9.41 9.52 -4.70
N THR A 80 8.70 8.42 -4.80
CA THR A 80 7.80 8.08 -5.90
C THR A 80 6.35 8.42 -5.57
N LYS A 81 5.49 8.52 -6.59
CA LYS A 81 4.05 8.79 -6.39
C LYS A 81 3.38 7.72 -5.50
N PRO A 82 3.60 6.40 -5.70
CA PRO A 82 3.03 5.39 -4.81
C PRO A 82 3.48 5.55 -3.36
N GLU A 83 4.76 5.83 -3.12
CA GLU A 83 5.30 6.06 -1.77
C GLU A 83 4.63 7.27 -1.09
N LEU A 84 4.39 8.36 -1.83
CA LEU A 84 3.63 9.50 -1.30
C LEU A 84 2.19 9.13 -0.92
N ILE A 85 1.52 8.32 -1.75
CA ILE A 85 0.16 7.84 -1.44
C ILE A 85 0.19 7.02 -0.15
N ASP A 86 1.17 6.14 0.02
CA ASP A 86 1.30 5.29 1.21
C ASP A 86 1.57 6.11 2.48
N VAL A 87 2.43 7.13 2.39
CA VAL A 87 2.72 8.06 3.49
C VAL A 87 1.45 8.80 3.91
N ILE A 88 0.72 9.38 2.95
CA ILE A 88 -0.53 10.11 3.20
C ILE A 88 -1.58 9.19 3.82
N PHE A 89 -1.73 7.99 3.28
CA PHE A 89 -2.71 7.02 3.77
C PHE A 89 -2.39 6.55 5.20
N THR A 90 -1.12 6.35 5.50
CA THR A 90 -0.65 6.00 6.86
C THR A 90 -0.91 7.14 7.83
N PHE A 91 -0.64 8.38 7.42
CA PHE A 91 -0.95 9.58 8.20
C PHE A 91 -2.45 9.68 8.52
N TRP A 92 -3.33 9.44 7.54
CA TRP A 92 -4.77 9.44 7.76
C TRP A 92 -5.23 8.37 8.74
N LYS A 93 -4.69 7.14 8.63
CA LYS A 93 -4.95 6.07 9.59
C LYS A 93 -4.53 6.43 11.01
N LYS A 94 -3.34 7.01 11.17
CA LYS A 94 -2.84 7.47 12.47
C LYS A 94 -3.75 8.56 13.06
N ARG A 95 -4.12 9.56 12.25
CA ARG A 95 -5.05 10.64 12.62
C ARG A 95 -6.44 10.12 13.02
N ALA A 96 -6.91 9.03 12.41
CA ALA A 96 -8.15 8.37 12.79
C ALA A 96 -8.02 7.62 14.13
N SER A 97 -6.85 7.01 14.39
CA SER A 97 -6.57 6.29 15.64
C SER A 97 -6.38 7.23 16.84
N ASP A 98 -5.69 8.37 16.65
CA ASP A 98 -5.41 9.34 17.72
C ASP A 98 -6.68 10.03 18.24
N LYS A 99 -7.76 10.07 17.43
CA LYS A 99 -9.07 10.59 17.87
C LYS A 99 -9.77 9.71 18.92
N SER A 100 -9.29 8.48 19.17
CA SER A 100 -9.89 7.55 20.12
C SER A 100 -9.15 7.44 21.46
N THR A 101 -8.01 8.10 21.67
CA THR A 101 -7.33 8.05 22.96
C THR A 101 -6.58 9.34 23.25
N ASN A 102 -7.16 10.16 24.12
CA ASN A 102 -6.51 11.33 24.68
C ASN A 102 -5.44 10.87 25.67
N SER A 103 -4.14 10.95 25.32
CA SER A 103 -3.01 11.14 26.25
C SER A 103 -1.69 11.34 25.50
N GLU A 104 -0.99 12.40 25.88
CA GLU A 104 0.29 12.91 25.38
C GLU A 104 1.47 11.96 25.65
N SER A 105 2.48 11.94 24.78
CA SER A 105 3.83 12.46 25.08
C SER A 105 4.88 12.07 24.03
N ASN A 106 5.85 12.97 23.89
CA ASN A 106 6.92 13.07 22.90
C ASN A 106 8.02 11.98 22.99
N ILE A 107 8.66 11.68 21.84
CA ILE A 107 10.12 11.70 21.56
C ILE A 107 10.47 10.70 20.42
N THR A 108 11.13 11.25 19.40
CA THR A 108 11.73 10.73 18.15
C THR A 108 12.95 9.80 18.38
N PRO A 109 13.69 9.33 17.34
CA PRO A 109 13.33 8.74 16.05
C PRO A 109 14.10 7.42 15.79
N SER A 110 13.48 6.44 15.15
CA SER A 110 14.09 5.40 14.28
C SER A 110 13.07 4.31 14.11
N ILE A 111 12.14 4.48 13.18
CA ILE A 111 11.25 3.40 12.79
C ILE A 111 11.59 3.07 11.34
N GLU A 112 12.39 2.03 11.25
CA GLU A 112 12.45 1.04 10.19
C GLU A 112 11.33 1.18 9.15
N LEU A 113 11.77 1.51 7.92
CA LEU A 113 11.25 0.99 6.66
C LEU A 113 9.76 0.62 6.68
N CYS A 114 8.91 1.63 6.44
CA CYS A 114 7.46 1.49 6.44
C CYS A 114 6.97 0.52 5.35
N LYS A 115 6.56 -0.66 5.82
CA LYS A 115 5.80 -1.74 5.19
C LYS A 115 4.57 -1.23 4.40
N SER A 116 4.71 -0.88 3.12
CA SER A 116 3.57 -0.62 2.21
C SER A 116 2.94 -1.88 1.59
N THR A 117 3.42 -3.06 1.97
CA THR A 117 2.97 -4.35 1.45
C THR A 117 2.08 -5.08 2.46
N SER A 118 1.05 -4.49 3.07
CA SER A 118 0.36 -5.15 4.21
C SER A 118 -0.09 -6.60 3.96
N ASN A 119 -0.55 -6.94 2.75
CA ASN A 119 -0.89 -8.32 2.40
C ASN A 119 0.33 -9.16 1.96
N VAL A 120 1.24 -8.60 1.17
CA VAL A 120 2.44 -9.32 0.68
C VAL A 120 3.45 -9.53 1.81
N ASN A 121 3.63 -8.57 2.71
CA ASN A 121 4.41 -8.69 3.94
C ASN A 121 3.76 -9.65 4.91
N ASN A 122 2.43 -9.65 5.06
CA ASN A 122 1.78 -10.62 5.93
C ASN A 122 1.95 -12.04 5.39
N MET A 123 1.81 -12.24 4.07
CA MET A 123 2.11 -13.52 3.42
C MET A 123 3.58 -13.90 3.51
N ALA A 124 4.50 -12.96 3.29
CA ALA A 124 5.94 -13.19 3.40
C ALA A 124 6.36 -13.48 4.85
N GLU A 125 5.73 -12.83 5.83
CA GLU A 125 5.98 -13.05 7.26
C GLU A 125 5.45 -14.42 7.69
N GLN A 126 4.24 -14.80 7.27
CA GLN A 126 3.70 -16.15 7.49
C GLN A 126 4.55 -17.23 6.79
N PHE A 127 4.93 -16.99 5.53
CA PHE A 127 5.79 -17.90 4.78
C PHE A 127 7.16 -18.05 5.44
N SER A 128 7.82 -16.95 5.81
CA SER A 128 9.14 -16.99 6.45
C SER A 128 9.08 -17.68 7.80
N ALA A 129 8.06 -17.38 8.62
CA ALA A 129 7.85 -18.04 9.90
C ALA A 129 7.67 -19.55 9.75
N TRP A 130 6.86 -19.99 8.79
CA TRP A 130 6.68 -21.41 8.47
C TRP A 130 7.96 -22.07 7.95
N PHE A 131 8.61 -21.45 6.95
CA PHE A 131 9.78 -21.99 6.26
C PHE A 131 10.96 -22.21 7.23
N TYR A 132 11.30 -21.18 8.01
CA TYR A 132 12.40 -21.29 8.97
C TYR A 132 12.06 -22.18 10.16
N SER A 133 10.80 -22.21 10.61
CA SER A 133 10.38 -23.17 11.63
C SER A 133 10.63 -24.62 11.19
N MET A 134 10.34 -24.93 9.93
CA MET A 134 10.57 -26.26 9.37
C MET A 134 12.05 -26.55 9.12
N LEU A 135 12.81 -25.59 8.58
CA LEU A 135 14.25 -25.68 8.34
C LEU A 135 15.02 -25.92 9.65
N ASN A 136 14.65 -25.20 10.72
CA ASN A 136 15.34 -25.26 12.01
C ASN A 136 14.93 -26.47 12.87
N GLN A 137 13.80 -27.13 12.56
CA GLN A 137 13.34 -28.33 13.26
C GLN A 137 13.93 -29.63 12.69
N SER A 138 14.83 -29.56 11.68
CA SER A 138 15.36 -30.73 10.96
C SER A 138 14.27 -31.66 10.40
N ARG A 139 13.08 -31.12 10.12
CA ARG A 139 12.02 -31.87 9.44
C ARG A 139 12.33 -31.87 7.94
N PRO A 140 12.28 -33.02 7.26
CA PRO A 140 12.50 -33.05 5.83
C PRO A 140 11.39 -32.24 5.15
N MET A 141 11.79 -31.16 4.49
CA MET A 141 10.88 -30.39 3.65
C MET A 141 10.72 -31.18 2.35
N GLY A 142 9.49 -31.64 2.09
CA GLY A 142 9.15 -32.45 0.92
C GLY A 142 8.24 -31.73 -0.08
N ARG A 143 8.07 -32.34 -1.27
CA ARG A 143 7.24 -31.84 -2.38
C ARG A 143 5.77 -31.59 -1.99
N GLU A 144 5.26 -32.31 -1.00
CA GLU A 144 3.91 -32.18 -0.46
C GLU A 144 3.62 -30.82 0.18
N HIS A 145 4.66 -30.03 0.46
CA HIS A 145 4.54 -28.68 1.00
C HIS A 145 4.43 -27.59 -0.08
N PHE A 146 4.55 -27.97 -1.35
CA PHE A 146 4.61 -27.05 -2.48
C PHE A 146 3.60 -27.43 -3.57
N TRP A 147 3.32 -26.49 -4.46
CA TRP A 147 2.55 -26.77 -5.67
C TRP A 147 3.38 -27.59 -6.67
N ASN A 148 2.71 -28.33 -7.55
CA ASN A 148 3.35 -29.24 -8.52
C ASN A 148 4.32 -28.54 -9.49
N ASP A 149 4.17 -27.25 -9.70
CA ASP A 149 5.01 -26.41 -10.56
C ASP A 149 6.09 -25.62 -9.80
N ALA A 150 6.11 -25.72 -8.46
CA ALA A 150 7.07 -25.02 -7.64
C ALA A 150 8.41 -25.77 -7.60
N LYS A 151 9.50 -25.00 -7.48
CA LYS A 151 10.87 -25.51 -7.36
C LYS A 151 11.56 -24.84 -6.18
N LEU A 152 12.22 -25.63 -5.33
CA LEU A 152 13.01 -25.12 -4.21
C LEU A 152 14.44 -25.67 -4.29
N THR A 153 15.41 -24.76 -4.21
CA THR A 153 16.83 -25.08 -4.05
C THR A 153 17.35 -24.39 -2.80
N VAL A 154 17.82 -25.16 -1.83
CA VAL A 154 18.43 -24.66 -0.59
C VAL A 154 19.90 -25.03 -0.59
N ASN A 155 20.77 -24.02 -0.57
CA ASN A 155 22.21 -24.18 -0.47
C ASN A 155 22.65 -23.70 0.91
N ILE A 156 23.01 -24.64 1.80
CA ILE A 156 23.49 -24.32 3.14
C ILE A 156 25.02 -24.37 3.12
N LEU A 157 25.65 -23.24 3.38
CA LEU A 157 27.10 -23.10 3.47
C LEU A 157 27.53 -23.17 4.93
N ASN A 158 28.40 -24.11 5.26
CA ASN A 158 29.01 -24.20 6.59
C ASN A 158 30.52 -24.40 6.45
N ASP A 159 31.30 -23.33 6.67
CA ASP A 159 32.79 -23.13 6.71
C ASP A 159 33.75 -23.97 5.82
N ALA A 160 33.29 -24.98 5.10
CA ALA A 160 34.01 -25.81 4.14
C ALA A 160 33.08 -26.76 3.34
N GLN A 161 31.80 -26.91 3.68
CA GLN A 161 30.87 -27.84 3.02
C GLN A 161 29.59 -27.13 2.56
N CYS A 162 29.19 -27.38 1.31
CA CYS A 162 27.92 -26.92 0.74
C CYS A 162 26.95 -28.10 0.72
N GLN A 163 25.87 -28.01 1.49
CA GLN A 163 24.77 -28.97 1.41
C GLN A 163 23.69 -28.39 0.50
N ASN A 164 23.43 -29.09 -0.61
CA ASN A 164 22.40 -28.71 -1.58
C ASN A 164 21.18 -29.61 -1.38
N HIS A 165 20.04 -29.01 -1.08
CA HIS A 165 18.75 -29.68 -1.04
C HIS A 165 17.88 -29.16 -2.18
N ASN A 166 17.46 -30.05 -3.07
CA ASN A 166 16.60 -29.73 -4.21
C ASN A 166 15.27 -30.45 -4.06
N ILE A 167 14.18 -29.69 -4.25
CA ILE A 167 12.82 -30.21 -4.35
C ILE A 167 12.26 -29.74 -5.68
N ASP A 168 12.11 -30.69 -6.60
CA ASP A 168 11.47 -30.48 -7.88
C ASP A 168 10.00 -30.88 -7.82
N GLY A 169 9.13 -30.09 -8.44
CA GLY A 169 7.75 -30.44 -8.68
C GLY A 169 7.60 -31.56 -9.71
N ASP A 170 6.55 -32.38 -9.59
CA ASP A 170 6.27 -33.45 -10.57
C ASP A 170 5.98 -32.81 -11.93
N THR A 171 6.93 -32.97 -12.85
CA THR A 171 6.70 -32.65 -14.25
C THR A 171 5.84 -33.79 -14.80
N LEU A 172 4.51 -33.62 -14.77
CA LEU A 172 3.65 -34.43 -15.62
C LEU A 172 4.07 -34.14 -17.06
N GLU A 173 4.80 -35.08 -17.67
CA GLU A 173 5.00 -35.12 -19.11
C GLU A 173 3.61 -35.09 -19.77
N ILE A 174 3.32 -34.00 -20.48
CA ILE A 174 2.17 -33.88 -21.38
C ILE A 174 2.59 -34.42 -22.74
#